data_AF-A0A0G1FCM2-F1
#
_entry.id   AF-A0A0G1FCM2-F1
#
_cell.length_a   1.000
_cell.length_b   1.000
_cell.length_c   1.000
_cell.angle_alpha   90.00
_cell.angle_beta   90.00
_cell.angle_gamma   90.00
#
_symmetry.space_group_name_H-M   'P 1'
#
loop_
_entity.id
_entity.type
_entity.pdbx_description
1 polymer ?
#
loop_
_entity_poly.entity_id
_entity_poly.type
_entity_poly.pdbx_seq_one_letter_code
_entity_poly.pdbx_strand_id
1 'polypeptide(L)'
;MFQKVTEADINKIEKSATNIYHLLRHYSECDSLYTIKLIGQEYEYYDYDVGEYRTSYLTKKDISDAYETPGSKFFTNVPSLENPSKLIDVIVRETERLVALGTLEWIEELKYKKAEFMYTHNENIGFRGVVDISELTVEEIKKIKRIPRGNENVLINFVSGVNKIQTNQMVIGLYERCDTRKLYITAFPGFICPALPSVEQSNEERNKSEEFWDREVFVE
;
A
#
# COMPACT_ATOMS: atom_id res chain seq x y z
N MET A 1 -11.62 9.26 18.92
CA MET A 1 -10.53 9.95 19.65
C MET A 1 -9.26 9.62 18.90
N PHE A 2 -8.54 10.60 18.37
CA PHE A 2 -7.30 10.34 17.64
C PHE A 2 -6.18 10.10 18.66
N GLN A 3 -5.54 8.93 18.60
CA GLN A 3 -4.40 8.60 19.44
C GLN A 3 -3.11 8.90 18.65
N LYS A 4 -2.16 9.65 19.22
CA LYS A 4 -0.88 9.88 18.56
C LYS A 4 -0.07 8.60 18.46
N VAL A 5 0.64 8.41 17.35
CA VAL A 5 1.68 7.38 17.24
C VAL A 5 2.85 7.77 18.15
N THR A 6 3.44 6.80 18.83
CA THR A 6 4.50 7.02 19.82
C THR A 6 5.80 6.30 19.45
N GLU A 7 6.90 6.63 20.11
CA GLU A 7 8.18 5.91 19.96
C GLU A 7 8.04 4.40 20.26
N ALA A 8 7.16 4.03 21.19
CA ALA A 8 6.89 2.62 21.50
C ALA A 8 6.24 1.88 20.31
N ASP A 9 5.50 2.59 19.45
CA ASP A 9 4.94 2.01 18.24
C ASP A 9 5.99 1.83 17.14
N ILE A 10 6.98 2.73 17.07
CA ILE A 10 8.11 2.62 16.11
C ILE A 10 8.89 1.33 16.35
N ASN A 11 9.08 0.94 17.62
CA ASN A 11 9.76 -0.31 17.97
C ASN A 11 9.05 -1.59 17.47
N LYS A 12 7.78 -1.50 17.04
CA LYS A 12 7.02 -2.60 16.44
C LYS A 12 7.23 -2.71 14.93
N ILE A 13 7.88 -1.72 14.29
CA ILE A 13 8.17 -1.70 12.85
C ILE A 13 9.36 -2.61 12.59
N GLU A 14 9.07 -3.89 12.35
CA GLU A 14 10.08 -4.94 12.23
C GLU A 14 10.32 -5.38 10.79
N LYS A 15 11.57 -5.76 10.49
CA LYS A 15 11.97 -6.50 9.26
C LYS A 15 11.62 -7.98 9.35
N SER A 16 10.41 -8.30 9.80
CA SER A 16 9.90 -9.66 9.86
C SER A 16 9.60 -10.19 8.46
N ALA A 17 9.63 -11.52 8.28
CA ALA A 17 9.31 -12.13 7.00
C ALA A 17 7.88 -11.80 6.55
N THR A 18 6.94 -11.65 7.50
CA THR A 18 5.59 -11.17 7.24
C THR A 18 5.59 -9.79 6.59
N ASN A 19 6.22 -8.79 7.22
CA ASN A 19 6.29 -7.43 6.66
C ASN A 19 7.03 -7.39 5.33
N ILE A 20 8.13 -8.14 5.21
CA ILE A 20 8.87 -8.26 3.96
C ILE A 20 7.97 -8.83 2.86
N TYR A 21 7.23 -9.91 3.13
CA TYR A 21 6.32 -10.54 2.18
C TYR A 21 5.19 -9.60 1.73
N HIS A 22 4.59 -8.85 2.67
CA HIS A 22 3.59 -7.84 2.33
C HIS A 22 4.16 -6.77 1.39
N LEU A 23 5.37 -6.28 1.68
CA LEU A 23 6.03 -5.27 0.86
C LEU A 23 6.49 -5.81 -0.50
N LEU A 24 6.87 -7.09 -0.61
CA LEU A 24 7.26 -7.71 -1.89
C LEU A 24 6.16 -7.57 -2.95
N ARG A 25 4.89 -7.51 -2.55
CA ARG A 25 3.74 -7.29 -3.44
C ARG A 25 3.78 -5.96 -4.18
N HIS A 26 4.62 -5.03 -3.75
CA HIS A 26 4.81 -3.73 -4.38
C HIS A 26 6.14 -3.63 -5.13
N TYR A 27 6.85 -4.74 -5.31
CA TYR A 27 8.03 -4.83 -6.17
C TYR A 27 7.70 -5.62 -7.43
N SER A 28 8.33 -5.27 -8.55
CA SER A 28 8.34 -6.10 -9.75
C SER A 28 9.35 -7.24 -9.61
N GLU A 29 10.49 -6.96 -8.99
CA GLU A 29 11.52 -7.94 -8.62
C GLU A 29 12.46 -7.33 -7.58
N CYS A 30 13.24 -8.19 -6.90
CA CYS A 30 14.37 -7.79 -6.07
C CYS A 30 15.59 -8.65 -6.45
N ASP A 31 16.78 -8.27 -5.98
CA ASP A 31 18.00 -9.05 -6.19
C ASP A 31 17.84 -10.53 -5.78
N SER A 32 18.43 -11.42 -6.58
CA SER A 32 18.33 -12.86 -6.40
C SER A 32 18.89 -13.35 -5.07
N LEU A 33 19.99 -12.76 -4.57
CA LEU A 33 20.56 -13.13 -3.28
C LEU A 33 19.67 -12.67 -2.13
N TYR A 34 18.96 -11.55 -2.29
CA TYR A 34 17.96 -11.11 -1.33
C TYR A 34 16.79 -12.10 -1.27
N THR A 35 16.20 -12.46 -2.41
CA THR A 35 15.03 -13.35 -2.47
C THR A 35 15.34 -14.77 -1.96
N ILE A 36 16.52 -15.31 -2.26
CA ILE A 36 16.94 -16.63 -1.75
C ILE A 36 16.98 -16.65 -0.22
N LYS A 37 17.41 -15.56 0.44
CA LYS A 37 17.48 -15.49 1.91
C LYS A 37 16.12 -15.51 2.59
N LEU A 38 15.04 -15.19 1.87
CA LEU A 38 13.68 -15.20 2.40
C LEU A 38 13.07 -16.60 2.41
N ILE A 39 13.54 -17.49 1.55
CA ILE A 39 13.00 -18.86 1.45
C ILE A 39 13.26 -19.59 2.77
N GLY A 40 12.20 -20.20 3.31
CA GLY A 40 12.22 -20.90 4.58
C GLY A 40 12.10 -20.00 5.81
N GLN A 41 11.92 -18.69 5.66
CA GLN A 41 11.59 -17.83 6.79
C GLN A 41 10.11 -17.99 7.17
N GLU A 42 9.85 -18.04 8.47
CA GLU A 42 8.50 -18.14 9.02
C GLU A 42 7.75 -16.81 8.84
N TYR A 43 6.55 -16.86 8.27
CA TYR A 43 5.68 -15.70 8.08
C TYR A 43 4.23 -16.03 8.44
N GLU A 44 3.46 -14.98 8.71
CA GLU A 44 2.04 -15.07 9.04
C GLU A 44 1.19 -14.56 7.87
N TYR A 45 0.08 -15.23 7.57
CA TYR A 45 -0.89 -14.81 6.57
C TYR A 45 -2.32 -15.05 7.07
N TYR A 46 -3.28 -14.32 6.51
CA TYR A 46 -4.70 -14.55 6.77
C TYR A 46 -5.23 -15.66 5.86
N ASP A 47 -5.65 -16.77 6.46
CA ASP A 47 -6.30 -17.88 5.77
C ASP A 47 -7.80 -17.55 5.65
N TYR A 48 -8.22 -17.15 4.44
CA TYR A 48 -9.61 -16.75 4.20
C TYR A 48 -10.61 -17.91 4.26
N ASP A 49 -10.16 -19.15 4.04
CA ASP A 49 -11.04 -20.33 4.10
C ASP A 49 -11.41 -20.65 5.56
N VAL A 50 -10.52 -20.30 6.49
CA VAL A 50 -10.67 -20.59 7.92
C VAL A 50 -11.02 -19.33 8.73
N GLY A 51 -10.76 -18.14 8.18
CA GLY A 51 -11.06 -16.86 8.82
C GLY A 51 -10.11 -16.50 9.96
N GLU A 52 -8.87 -17.02 9.94
CA GLU A 52 -7.88 -16.80 10.99
C GLU A 52 -6.47 -16.58 10.40
N TYR A 53 -5.56 -16.04 11.21
CA TYR A 53 -4.16 -15.93 10.82
C TYR A 53 -3.43 -17.25 11.10
N ARG A 54 -2.59 -17.64 10.15
CA ARG A 54 -1.78 -18.86 10.22
C ARG A 54 -0.33 -18.57 9.93
N THR A 55 0.52 -19.43 10.46
CA THR A 55 1.96 -19.39 10.26
C THR A 55 2.36 -20.43 9.21
N SER A 56 3.23 -20.03 8.29
CA SER A 56 3.84 -20.89 7.28
C SER A 56 5.28 -20.45 7.02
N TYR A 57 5.94 -21.09 6.06
CA TYR A 57 7.30 -20.77 5.64
C TYR A 57 7.29 -20.30 4.19
N LEU A 58 7.98 -19.20 3.92
CA LEU A 58 8.06 -18.65 2.57
C LEU A 58 8.71 -19.64 1.61
N THR A 59 8.00 -19.98 0.54
CA THR A 59 8.52 -20.78 -0.57
C THR A 59 8.94 -19.90 -1.73
N LYS A 60 9.65 -20.49 -2.70
CA LYS A 60 9.92 -19.81 -3.97
C LYS A 60 8.64 -19.40 -4.70
N LYS A 61 7.57 -20.19 -4.57
CA LYS A 61 6.28 -19.90 -5.19
C LYS A 61 5.65 -18.66 -4.56
N ASP A 62 5.65 -18.55 -3.23
CA ASP A 62 5.08 -17.39 -2.53
C ASP A 62 5.76 -16.08 -2.95
N ILE A 63 7.09 -16.09 -3.11
CA ILE A 63 7.84 -14.92 -3.59
C ILE A 63 7.42 -14.55 -5.03
N SER A 64 7.27 -15.55 -5.91
CA SER A 64 6.80 -15.33 -7.29
C SER A 64 5.38 -14.75 -7.30
N ASP A 65 4.46 -15.34 -6.54
CA ASP A 65 3.07 -14.91 -6.43
C ASP A 65 2.99 -13.47 -5.86
N ALA A 66 3.87 -13.10 -4.93
CA ALA A 66 3.94 -11.73 -4.43
C ALA A 66 4.29 -10.75 -5.55
N TYR A 67 5.30 -11.04 -6.38
CA TYR A 67 5.65 -10.18 -7.51
C TYR A 67 4.54 -10.06 -8.55
N GLU A 68 3.76 -11.13 -8.76
CA GLU A 68 2.62 -11.14 -9.67
C GLU A 68 1.38 -10.42 -9.12
N THR A 69 1.36 -10.05 -7.84
CA THR A 69 0.24 -9.33 -7.24
C THR A 69 -0.01 -8.00 -7.98
N PRO A 70 -1.22 -7.75 -8.52
CA PRO A 70 -1.53 -6.51 -9.21
C PRO A 70 -1.46 -5.29 -8.29
N GLY A 71 -0.99 -4.15 -8.82
CA GLY A 71 -0.92 -2.88 -8.10
C GLY A 71 0.26 -2.02 -8.53
N SER A 72 0.39 -0.84 -7.91
CA SER A 72 1.56 0.03 -8.12
C SER A 72 2.82 -0.68 -7.65
N LYS A 73 3.86 -0.65 -8.50
CA LYS A 73 5.15 -1.29 -8.26
C LYS A 73 6.28 -0.25 -8.22
N PHE A 74 7.22 -0.46 -7.31
CA PHE A 74 8.50 0.27 -7.31
C PHE A 74 9.34 -0.10 -8.54
N PHE A 75 10.09 0.88 -9.06
CA PHE A 75 11.15 0.60 -10.02
C PHE A 75 12.25 -0.23 -9.37
N THR A 76 12.94 -0.99 -10.19
CA THR A 76 14.07 -1.80 -9.74
C THR A 76 15.27 -0.90 -9.41
N ASN A 77 16.01 -1.27 -8.36
CA ASN A 77 17.26 -0.61 -7.96
C ASN A 77 17.17 0.89 -7.65
N VAL A 78 16.01 1.38 -7.18
CA VAL A 78 15.91 2.75 -6.66
C VAL A 78 16.75 2.86 -5.38
N PRO A 79 17.67 3.83 -5.29
CA PRO A 79 18.53 4.00 -4.11
C PRO A 79 17.71 4.06 -2.82
N SER A 80 18.14 3.34 -1.78
CA SER A 80 17.44 3.20 -0.48
C SER A 80 16.11 2.44 -0.49
N LEU A 81 15.62 2.02 -1.66
CA LEU A 81 14.38 1.27 -1.88
C LEU A 81 14.64 0.00 -2.70
N GLU A 82 15.86 -0.52 -2.69
CA GLU A 82 16.26 -1.64 -3.57
C GLU A 82 15.57 -2.96 -3.18
N ASN A 83 15.10 -3.06 -1.94
CA ASN A 83 14.38 -4.21 -1.40
C ASN A 83 13.54 -3.81 -0.17
N PRO A 84 12.56 -4.63 0.24
CA PRO A 84 11.71 -4.36 1.40
C PRO A 84 12.47 -4.02 2.69
N SER A 85 13.62 -4.65 2.95
CA SER A 85 14.38 -4.37 4.18
C SER A 85 14.97 -2.96 4.19
N LYS A 86 15.34 -2.41 3.03
CA LYS A 86 15.81 -1.02 2.87
C LYS A 86 14.65 -0.02 2.96
N LEU A 87 13.51 -0.35 2.34
CA LEU A 87 12.28 0.44 2.46
C LEU A 87 11.80 0.53 3.92
N ILE A 88 11.89 -0.55 4.70
CA ILE A 88 11.58 -0.49 6.15
C ILE A 88 12.49 0.50 6.88
N ASP A 89 13.78 0.59 6.54
CA ASP A 89 14.67 1.60 7.15
C ASP A 89 14.23 3.04 6.81
N VAL A 90 13.69 3.27 5.62
CA VAL A 90 13.11 4.57 5.24
C VAL A 90 11.85 4.84 6.07
N ILE A 91 10.96 3.85 6.19
CA ILE A 91 9.69 3.95 6.94
C ILE A 91 9.95 4.26 8.41
N VAL A 92 10.91 3.58 9.05
CA VAL A 92 11.28 3.85 10.45
C VAL A 92 11.72 5.30 10.61
N ARG A 93 12.69 5.77 9.82
CA ARG A 93 13.20 7.15 9.91
C ARG A 93 12.12 8.20 9.70
N GLU A 94 11.24 7.97 8.73
CA GLU A 94 10.17 8.92 8.44
C GLU A 94 9.09 8.90 9.54
N THR A 95 8.80 7.73 10.11
CA THR A 95 7.90 7.60 11.25
C THR A 95 8.46 8.34 12.47
N GLU A 96 9.76 8.18 12.78
CA GLU A 96 10.45 8.93 13.85
C GLU A 96 10.30 10.45 13.66
N ARG A 97 10.54 10.93 12.44
CA ARG A 97 10.38 12.35 12.09
C ARG A 97 8.94 12.84 12.33
N LEU A 98 7.94 12.10 11.88
CA LEU A 98 6.53 12.48 12.01
C LEU A 98 6.01 12.38 13.46
N VAL A 99 6.51 11.41 14.23
CA VAL A 99 6.23 11.29 15.67
C VAL A 99 6.83 12.48 16.43
N ALA A 100 8.07 12.86 16.13
CA ALA A 100 8.72 14.04 16.73
C ALA A 100 7.98 15.35 16.41
N LEU A 101 7.35 15.45 15.23
CA LEU A 101 6.50 16.58 14.87
C LEU A 101 5.07 16.51 15.45
N GLY A 102 4.70 15.38 16.06
CA GLY A 102 3.35 15.16 16.58
C GLY A 102 2.27 15.12 15.50
N THR A 103 2.61 14.83 14.25
CA THR A 103 1.67 14.88 13.11
C THR A 103 1.08 13.53 12.75
N LEU A 104 1.62 12.42 13.29
CA LEU A 104 1.14 11.08 12.97
C LEU A 104 0.13 10.58 14.02
N GLU A 105 -1.03 10.13 13.54
CA GLU A 105 -2.15 9.69 14.36
C GLU A 105 -2.63 8.29 13.95
N TRP A 106 -3.02 7.51 14.95
CA TRP A 106 -3.81 6.31 14.81
C TRP A 106 -5.28 6.69 14.55
N ILE A 107 -5.81 6.12 13.47
CA ILE A 107 -7.23 6.06 13.15
C ILE A 107 -7.70 4.66 13.55
N GLU A 108 -8.63 4.60 14.51
CA GLU A 108 -9.23 3.35 14.97
C GLU A 108 -10.24 2.83 13.94
N GLU A 109 -10.08 1.58 13.53
CA GLU A 109 -11.06 0.81 12.75
C GLU A 109 -11.48 -0.45 13.55
N LEU A 110 -12.50 -1.17 13.09
CA LEU A 110 -13.13 -2.26 13.87
C LEU A 110 -12.15 -3.33 14.36
N LYS A 111 -11.17 -3.74 13.53
CA LYS A 111 -10.24 -4.85 13.81
C LYS A 111 -8.78 -4.42 13.93
N TYR A 112 -8.47 -3.19 13.57
CA TYR A 112 -7.13 -2.63 13.55
C TYR A 112 -7.20 -1.14 13.75
N LYS A 113 -6.11 -0.54 14.20
CA LYS A 113 -5.86 0.89 14.05
C LYS A 113 -4.84 1.08 12.93
N LYS A 114 -4.98 2.16 12.18
CA LYS A 114 -4.05 2.49 11.09
C LYS A 114 -3.47 3.88 11.22
N ALA A 115 -2.26 4.06 10.73
CA ALA A 115 -1.66 5.38 10.51
C ALA A 115 -1.13 5.40 9.07
N GLU A 116 -1.55 6.39 8.29
CA GLU A 116 -1.19 6.50 6.88
C GLU A 116 -0.53 7.85 6.63
N PHE A 117 0.56 7.87 5.87
CA PHE A 117 1.26 9.09 5.51
C PHE A 117 1.93 8.99 4.14
N MET A 118 2.21 10.16 3.57
CA MET A 118 2.92 10.31 2.31
C MET A 118 4.39 10.54 2.55
N TYR A 119 5.25 9.89 1.76
CA TYR A 119 6.68 10.18 1.69
C TYR A 119 7.06 10.56 0.27
N THR A 120 7.88 11.62 0.14
CA THR A 120 8.41 12.08 -1.16
C THR A 120 9.88 11.72 -1.25
N HIS A 121 10.22 10.88 -2.22
CA HIS A 121 11.58 10.48 -2.53
C HIS A 121 12.25 11.50 -3.49
N ASN A 122 13.58 11.51 -3.51
CA ASN A 122 14.36 12.43 -4.36
C ASN A 122 14.40 12.03 -5.84
N GLU A 123 13.97 10.82 -6.16
CA GLU A 123 13.94 10.25 -7.51
C GLU A 123 12.58 9.63 -7.80
N ASN A 124 12.25 9.42 -9.06
CA ASN A 124 11.06 8.67 -9.44
C ASN A 124 11.20 7.21 -8.99
N ILE A 125 10.20 6.72 -8.26
CA ILE A 125 10.25 5.43 -7.57
C ILE A 125 9.31 4.40 -8.17
N GLY A 126 8.41 4.80 -9.07
CA GLY A 126 7.40 3.92 -9.64
C GLY A 126 6.43 4.67 -10.53
N PHE A 127 5.31 4.03 -10.85
CA PHE A 127 4.19 4.64 -11.57
C PHE A 127 2.99 4.81 -10.65
N ARG A 128 2.17 5.84 -10.91
CA ARG A 128 0.86 5.98 -10.27
C ARG A 128 -0.13 5.00 -10.91
N GLY A 129 -0.86 4.25 -10.08
CA GLY A 129 -1.95 3.37 -10.53
C GLY A 129 -3.31 4.08 -10.63
N VAL A 130 -3.39 5.32 -10.16
CA VAL A 130 -4.57 6.21 -10.21
C VAL A 130 -4.09 7.58 -10.66
N VAL A 131 -4.85 8.25 -11.52
CA VAL A 131 -4.54 9.60 -12.01
C VAL A 131 -5.84 10.40 -12.18
N ASP A 132 -5.76 11.72 -12.07
CA ASP A 132 -6.93 12.56 -12.35
C ASP A 132 -7.23 12.54 -13.86
N ILE A 133 -8.51 12.51 -14.22
CA ILE A 133 -8.95 12.48 -15.63
C ILE A 133 -8.36 13.61 -16.47
N SER A 134 -8.02 14.76 -15.88
CA SER A 134 -7.39 15.89 -16.57
C SER A 134 -5.92 15.65 -16.94
N GLU A 135 -5.29 14.63 -16.37
CA GLU A 135 -3.92 14.21 -16.70
C GLU A 135 -3.87 13.29 -17.92
N LEU A 136 -5.03 12.81 -18.39
CA LEU A 136 -5.17 11.98 -19.56
C LEU A 136 -5.36 12.81 -20.84
N THR A 137 -4.85 12.30 -21.96
CA THR A 137 -5.13 12.88 -23.27
C THR A 137 -6.59 12.68 -23.68
N VAL A 138 -7.08 13.47 -24.63
CA VAL A 138 -8.46 13.36 -25.14
C VAL A 138 -8.74 11.96 -25.71
N GLU A 139 -7.75 11.34 -26.33
CA GLU A 139 -7.79 9.99 -26.88
C GLU A 139 -7.86 8.91 -25.79
N GLU A 140 -7.17 9.10 -24.67
CA GLU A 140 -7.22 8.19 -23.53
C GLU A 140 -8.55 8.32 -22.76
N ILE A 141 -9.04 9.55 -22.57
CA ILE A 141 -10.35 9.81 -21.93
C ILE A 141 -11.48 9.07 -22.66
N LYS A 142 -11.47 9.06 -24.00
CA LYS A 142 -12.47 8.35 -24.82
C LYS A 142 -12.46 6.82 -24.62
N LYS A 143 -11.38 6.26 -24.08
CA LYS A 143 -11.23 4.83 -23.82
C LYS A 143 -11.63 4.45 -22.39
N ILE A 144 -11.91 5.42 -21.53
CA ILE A 144 -12.33 5.17 -20.14
C ILE A 144 -13.59 4.30 -20.14
N LYS A 145 -13.54 3.25 -19.32
CA LYS A 145 -14.68 2.38 -19.03
C LYS A 145 -14.99 2.48 -17.55
N ARG A 146 -16.28 2.42 -17.20
CA ARG A 146 -16.69 2.19 -15.81
C ARG A 146 -16.71 0.70 -15.54
N ILE A 147 -15.91 0.24 -14.58
CA ILE A 147 -15.84 -1.16 -14.18
C ILE A 147 -16.27 -1.31 -12.72
N PRO A 148 -16.97 -2.39 -12.36
CA PRO A 148 -17.30 -2.67 -10.96
C PRO A 148 -16.03 -3.05 -10.18
N ARG A 149 -15.87 -2.50 -8.98
CA ARG A 149 -14.77 -2.84 -8.07
C ARG A 149 -15.25 -2.89 -6.61
N GLY A 150 -14.59 -3.74 -5.83
CA GLY A 150 -14.92 -3.98 -4.42
C GLY A 150 -16.18 -4.84 -4.25
N ASN A 151 -16.51 -5.16 -3.00
CA ASN A 151 -17.62 -6.06 -2.66
C ASN A 151 -18.99 -5.47 -3.03
N GLU A 152 -19.11 -4.14 -3.06
CA GLU A 152 -20.35 -3.43 -3.42
C GLU A 152 -20.47 -3.15 -4.93
N ASN A 153 -19.53 -3.64 -5.75
CA ASN A 153 -19.49 -3.41 -7.21
C ASN A 153 -19.57 -1.92 -7.60
N VAL A 154 -18.88 -1.05 -6.85
CA VAL A 154 -18.80 0.38 -7.14
C VAL A 154 -18.21 0.58 -8.54
N LEU A 155 -18.87 1.40 -9.35
CA LEU A 155 -18.43 1.73 -10.71
C LEU A 155 -17.33 2.80 -10.69
N ILE A 156 -16.09 2.37 -10.90
CA ILE A 156 -14.91 3.23 -10.97
C ILE A 156 -14.47 3.46 -12.42
N ASN A 157 -13.82 4.59 -12.69
CA ASN A 157 -13.20 4.84 -13.99
C ASN A 157 -11.92 4.01 -14.14
N PHE A 158 -11.76 3.37 -15.29
CA PHE A 158 -10.61 2.57 -15.65
C PHE A 158 -10.22 2.78 -17.11
N VAL A 159 -8.93 2.84 -17.38
CA VAL A 159 -8.39 2.90 -18.74
C VAL A 159 -7.10 2.07 -18.83
N SER A 160 -6.95 1.35 -19.93
CA SER A 160 -5.76 0.56 -20.22
C SER A 160 -5.04 1.04 -21.47
N GLY A 161 -3.74 0.75 -21.54
CA GLY A 161 -2.90 1.14 -22.67
C GLY A 161 -2.63 2.64 -22.73
N VAL A 162 -2.55 3.27 -21.56
CA VAL A 162 -2.16 4.68 -21.39
C VAL A 162 -0.68 4.78 -21.03
N ASN A 163 -0.08 5.94 -21.28
CA ASN A 163 1.30 6.16 -20.84
C ASN A 163 1.36 6.21 -19.31
N LYS A 164 2.15 5.32 -18.70
CA LYS A 164 2.30 5.27 -17.25
C LYS A 164 2.96 6.56 -16.74
N ILE A 165 2.34 7.18 -15.74
CA ILE A 165 2.85 8.42 -15.17
C ILE A 165 3.74 8.11 -13.97
N GLN A 166 5.01 8.54 -14.06
CA GLN A 166 5.99 8.33 -13.00
C GLN A 166 5.64 9.13 -11.75
N THR A 167 6.05 8.63 -10.59
CA THR A 167 5.91 9.33 -9.31
C THR A 167 7.16 9.15 -8.46
N ASN A 168 7.49 10.18 -7.68
CA ASN A 168 8.47 10.12 -6.60
C ASN A 168 7.78 10.01 -5.22
N GLN A 169 6.46 9.91 -5.18
CA GLN A 169 5.67 9.79 -3.96
C GLN A 169 5.28 8.34 -3.69
N MET A 170 5.31 7.95 -2.41
CA MET A 170 4.75 6.70 -1.93
C MET A 170 3.77 6.95 -0.80
N VAL A 171 2.76 6.09 -0.73
CA VAL A 171 1.90 5.92 0.43
C VAL A 171 2.57 4.91 1.35
N ILE A 172 2.58 5.21 2.65
CA ILE A 172 3.01 4.27 3.70
C ILE A 172 1.84 4.11 4.67
N GLY A 173 1.48 2.86 4.94
CA GLY A 173 0.45 2.49 5.91
C GLY A 173 1.02 1.58 6.99
N LEU A 174 0.82 1.98 8.24
CA LEU A 174 1.07 1.19 9.44
C LEU A 174 -0.27 0.67 9.94
N TYR A 175 -0.42 -0.64 10.10
CA TYR A 175 -1.66 -1.27 10.58
C TYR A 175 -1.36 -2.10 11.81
N GLU A 176 -1.90 -1.73 12.96
CA GLU A 176 -1.80 -2.53 14.18
C GLU A 176 -3.11 -3.24 14.46
N ARG A 177 -3.08 -4.57 14.55
CA ARG A 177 -4.26 -5.34 14.93
C ARG A 177 -4.60 -5.15 16.40
N CYS A 178 -5.87 -4.93 16.71
CA CYS A 178 -6.30 -4.62 18.08
C CYS A 178 -6.15 -5.81 19.05
N ASP A 179 -6.28 -7.03 18.54
CA ASP A 179 -6.27 -8.28 19.32
C ASP A 179 -4.86 -8.79 19.65
N THR A 180 -3.96 -8.75 18.68
CA THR A 180 -2.60 -9.29 18.76
C THR A 180 -1.54 -8.22 19.00
N ARG A 181 -1.88 -6.95 18.77
CA ARG A 181 -0.94 -5.81 18.81
C ARG A 181 0.21 -5.93 17.79
N LYS A 182 0.09 -6.84 16.82
CA LYS A 182 1.05 -6.98 15.72
C LYS A 182 0.88 -5.84 14.72
N LEU A 183 2.00 -5.29 14.28
CA LEU A 183 2.07 -4.21 13.30
C LEU A 183 2.47 -4.76 11.93
N TYR A 184 1.65 -4.46 10.93
CA TYR A 184 1.88 -4.76 9.52
C TYR A 184 2.16 -3.47 8.76
N ILE A 185 3.00 -3.58 7.75
CA ILE A 185 3.44 -2.43 6.94
C ILE A 185 2.99 -2.66 5.49
N THR A 186 2.40 -1.64 4.89
CA THR A 186 2.30 -1.52 3.43
C THR A 186 2.98 -0.25 2.97
N ALA A 187 3.54 -0.29 1.77
CA ALA A 187 4.05 0.90 1.11
C ALA A 187 4.07 0.68 -0.40
N PHE A 188 3.62 1.67 -1.15
CA PHE A 188 3.51 1.59 -2.60
C PHE A 188 3.63 2.96 -3.28
N PRO A 189 4.16 3.03 -4.53
CA PRO A 189 4.17 4.28 -5.30
C PRO A 189 2.76 4.76 -5.60
N GLY A 190 2.50 6.04 -5.38
CA GLY A 190 1.18 6.63 -5.61
C GLY A 190 0.89 7.75 -4.64
N PHE A 191 -0.39 7.94 -4.34
CA PHE A 191 -0.89 8.91 -3.38
C PHE A 191 -2.06 8.31 -2.59
N ILE A 192 -2.34 8.88 -1.41
CA ILE A 192 -3.44 8.42 -0.56
C ILE A 192 -4.76 8.66 -1.30
N CYS A 193 -5.51 7.58 -1.48
CA CYS A 193 -6.86 7.62 -2.03
C CYS A 193 -7.87 7.34 -0.91
N PRO A 194 -9.04 8.01 -0.87
CA PRO A 194 -10.12 7.59 0.01
C PRO A 194 -10.58 6.17 -0.33
N ALA A 195 -11.25 5.51 0.62
CA ALA A 195 -11.89 4.23 0.37
C ALA A 195 -12.91 4.33 -0.79
N LEU A 196 -13.26 3.19 -1.39
CA LEU A 196 -14.39 3.16 -2.31
C LEU A 196 -15.67 3.55 -1.55
N PRO A 197 -16.60 4.29 -2.18
CA PRO A 197 -17.90 4.60 -1.60
C PRO A 197 -18.59 3.35 -1.07
N SER A 198 -19.04 3.40 0.18
CA SER A 198 -19.73 2.28 0.84
C SER A 198 -20.90 2.77 1.67
N VAL A 199 -21.91 1.91 1.82
CA VAL A 199 -23.06 2.16 2.72
C VAL A 199 -22.68 2.20 4.20
N GLU A 200 -21.50 1.71 4.57
CA GLU A 200 -21.00 1.73 5.96
C GLU A 200 -20.38 3.09 6.34
N GLN A 201 -20.08 3.94 5.36
CA GLN A 201 -19.52 5.28 5.57
C GLN A 201 -20.60 6.28 6.00
N SER A 202 -20.20 7.34 6.70
CA SER A 202 -21.10 8.49 6.87
C SER A 202 -21.40 9.15 5.51
N ASN A 203 -22.53 9.86 5.40
CA ASN A 203 -22.89 10.56 4.16
C ASN A 203 -21.79 11.52 3.69
N GLU A 204 -21.10 12.19 4.61
CA GLU A 204 -20.01 13.12 4.27
C GLU A 204 -18.79 12.38 3.70
N GLU A 205 -18.35 11.28 4.33
CA GLU A 205 -17.23 10.46 3.84
C GLU A 205 -17.55 9.80 2.50
N ARG A 206 -18.77 9.32 2.36
CA ARG A 206 -19.26 8.72 1.13
C ARG A 206 -19.26 9.73 -0.02
N ASN A 207 -19.81 10.93 0.19
CA ASN A 207 -19.83 11.97 -0.84
C ASN A 207 -18.41 12.38 -1.26
N LYS A 208 -17.48 12.54 -0.30
CA LYS A 208 -16.07 12.83 -0.61
C LYS A 208 -15.42 11.71 -1.42
N SER A 209 -15.73 10.46 -1.09
CA SER A 209 -15.25 9.30 -1.83
C SER A 209 -15.81 9.26 -3.25
N GLU A 210 -17.12 9.51 -3.41
CA GLU A 210 -17.79 9.57 -4.72
C GLU A 210 -17.20 10.69 -5.60
N GLU A 211 -17.05 11.90 -5.07
CA GLU A 211 -16.45 13.04 -5.77
C GLU A 211 -15.02 12.76 -6.25
N PHE A 212 -14.23 12.09 -5.41
CA PHE A 212 -12.88 11.67 -5.78
C PHE A 212 -12.92 10.63 -6.91
N TRP A 213 -13.65 9.53 -6.72
CA TRP A 213 -13.65 8.41 -7.67
C TRP A 213 -14.40 8.69 -8.99
N ASP A 214 -15.22 9.73 -9.05
CA ASP A 214 -15.82 10.22 -10.30
C ASP A 214 -14.80 10.95 -11.20
N ARG A 215 -13.73 11.51 -10.61
CA ARG A 215 -12.66 12.22 -11.34
C ARG A 215 -11.41 11.39 -11.54
N GLU A 216 -11.13 10.49 -10.63
CA GLU A 216 -9.93 9.68 -10.63
C GLU A 216 -10.10 8.43 -11.48
N VAL A 217 -9.05 8.04 -12.18
CA VAL A 217 -9.06 6.95 -13.16
C VAL A 217 -7.96 5.95 -12.81
N PHE A 218 -8.32 4.69 -12.67
CA PHE A 218 -7.33 3.61 -12.58
C PHE A 218 -6.67 3.39 -13.94
N VAL A 219 -5.33 3.32 -13.95
CA VAL A 219 -4.53 3.19 -15.16
C VAL A 219 -3.72 1.89 -15.17
N GLU A 220 -3.73 1.18 -16.31
CA GLU A 220 -2.97 -0.05 -16.55
C GLU A 220 -2.18 -0.07 -17.87
#